data_AF-A0A935J9A9-F1
#
_entry.id   AF-A0A935J9A9-F1
#
_cell.length_a   1.000
_cell.length_b   1.000
_cell.length_c   1.000
_cell.angle_alpha   90.00
_cell.angle_beta   90.00
_cell.angle_gamma   90.00
#
_symmetry.space_group_name_H-M   'P 1'
#
loop_
_entity.id
_entity.type
_entity.pdbx_description
1 polymer ?
#
loop_
_entity_poly.entity_id
_entity_poly.type
_entity_poly.pdbx_seq_one_letter_code
_entity_poly.pdbx_strand_id
1 'polypeptide(L)'
;MKSNGLRENQSADLNTLTHPLVLFSISVLLINDHFLKIYSSSWLTGKLSDFAGVFFFPILLSAILNIICKSLNLKQSHIAMTAFGFTVFWFSLIKTIPFFSHLTENLLSKLLSYPSQVICDPTDLIALIMLLPAWRLRTISEKQPNVKKSKLSYLALGIAAIATLATGGPLITSVQNLDVYENTIYADVSNIGIFYSSDGGKTWAEVKSNIPTQVTNNFRKSPELPVSFCLPNNLDICYQTGQDAIFQSLDGGKTWNTTWSVPSGRKIFLEHSSSYIELGPYDLIHLEHDSKQVLVAAMGTEGVLVKTDDSSWESIEVGYAGPMSSFESKNIADAMHTVSTEFIWISVMSIVLLFFNVLVNVIKPDNKEFAWLKIVGAISVISFILTVFSLPFSHFQATIHSF
;
A
#
# COMPACT_ATOMS: atom_id res chain seq x y z
N MET A 1 -27.79 -24.17 51.27
CA MET A 1 -26.66 -24.42 50.35
C MET A 1 -27.17 -24.42 48.90
N LYS A 2 -27.04 -23.29 48.20
CA LYS A 2 -27.19 -23.19 46.74
C LYS A 2 -25.82 -22.83 46.18
N SER A 3 -24.96 -23.83 46.00
CA SER A 3 -23.67 -23.68 45.31
C SER A 3 -23.75 -24.45 43.98
N ASN A 4 -24.55 -23.93 43.05
CA ASN A 4 -24.56 -24.43 41.68
C ASN A 4 -23.87 -23.43 40.76
N GLY A 5 -22.59 -23.68 40.53
CA GLY A 5 -21.92 -23.48 39.24
C GLY A 5 -21.85 -22.07 38.69
N LEU A 6 -20.94 -21.25 39.23
CA LEU A 6 -20.26 -20.24 38.40
C LEU A 6 -19.38 -21.00 37.40
N ARG A 7 -19.98 -21.49 36.31
CA ARG A 7 -19.26 -21.97 35.13
C ARG A 7 -18.38 -20.82 34.65
N GLU A 8 -17.07 -21.04 34.61
CA GLU A 8 -16.11 -20.17 33.94
C GLU A 8 -16.44 -20.11 32.45
N ASN A 9 -17.40 -19.28 32.05
CA ASN A 9 -17.62 -18.94 30.66
C ASN A 9 -16.42 -18.12 30.19
N GLN A 10 -15.59 -18.69 29.30
CA GLN A 10 -14.77 -17.86 28.43
C GLN A 10 -15.66 -16.83 27.73
N SER A 11 -15.11 -15.66 27.40
CA SER A 11 -15.81 -14.74 26.52
C SER A 11 -16.04 -15.45 25.19
N ALA A 12 -17.29 -15.45 24.72
CA ALA A 12 -17.63 -15.96 23.39
C ALA A 12 -16.70 -15.36 22.31
N ASP A 13 -16.26 -14.12 22.54
CA ASP A 13 -15.37 -13.36 21.68
C ASP A 13 -13.97 -13.98 21.57
N LEU A 14 -13.39 -14.48 22.68
CA LEU A 14 -12.09 -15.14 22.66
C LEU A 14 -12.11 -16.42 21.83
N ASN A 15 -13.21 -17.19 21.90
CA ASN A 15 -13.38 -18.38 21.07
C ASN A 15 -13.66 -18.03 19.60
N THR A 16 -14.37 -16.92 19.36
CA THR A 16 -14.63 -16.41 18.01
C THR A 16 -13.32 -16.11 17.25
N LEU A 17 -12.24 -15.71 17.94
CA LEU A 17 -10.93 -15.49 17.31
C LEU A 17 -10.31 -16.75 16.68
N THR A 18 -10.68 -17.94 17.15
CA THR A 18 -10.23 -19.21 16.55
C THR A 18 -11.08 -19.64 15.36
N HIS A 19 -12.13 -18.88 15.04
CA HIS A 19 -13.00 -19.20 13.91
C HIS A 19 -12.21 -19.12 12.59
N PRO A 20 -12.37 -20.08 11.66
CA PRO A 20 -11.60 -20.11 10.41
C PRO A 20 -11.66 -18.81 9.61
N LEU A 21 -12.81 -18.12 9.60
CA LEU A 21 -12.95 -16.82 8.91
C LEU A 21 -12.10 -15.72 9.56
N VAL A 22 -11.97 -15.71 10.88
CA VAL A 22 -11.14 -14.72 11.58
C VAL A 22 -9.66 -14.99 11.30
N LEU A 23 -9.24 -16.25 11.39
CA LEU A 23 -7.86 -16.65 11.07
C LEU A 23 -7.51 -16.37 9.61
N PHE A 24 -8.44 -16.64 8.68
CA PHE A 24 -8.29 -16.28 7.28
C PHE A 24 -8.13 -14.78 7.11
N SER A 25 -8.98 -13.98 7.75
CA SER A 25 -8.90 -12.52 7.69
C SER A 25 -7.58 -11.98 8.24
N ILE A 26 -7.08 -12.51 9.35
CA ILE A 26 -5.75 -12.17 9.89
C ILE A 26 -4.64 -12.56 8.89
N SER A 27 -4.76 -13.73 8.25
CA SER A 27 -3.79 -14.19 7.24
C SER A 27 -3.79 -13.30 6.01
N VAL A 28 -4.97 -12.88 5.54
CA VAL A 28 -5.13 -11.94 4.43
C VAL A 28 -4.45 -10.61 4.76
N LEU A 29 -4.67 -10.07 5.97
CA LEU A 29 -4.01 -8.84 6.41
C LEU A 29 -2.48 -8.97 6.34
N LEU A 30 -1.93 -10.03 6.95
CA LEU A 30 -0.48 -10.24 7.02
C LEU A 30 0.15 -10.44 5.64
N ILE A 31 -0.45 -11.29 4.79
CA ILE A 31 0.04 -11.56 3.44
C ILE A 31 -0.06 -10.29 2.58
N ASN A 32 -1.15 -9.54 2.71
CA ASN A 32 -1.33 -8.33 1.93
C ASN A 32 -0.31 -7.25 2.28
N ASP A 33 -0.11 -7.00 3.57
CA ASP A 33 0.80 -5.93 4.03
C ASP A 33 2.29 -6.28 3.85
N HIS A 34 2.67 -7.56 3.94
CA HIS A 34 4.09 -7.95 3.89
C HIS A 34 4.54 -8.48 2.53
N PHE A 35 3.61 -8.87 1.65
CA PHE A 35 3.95 -9.44 0.35
C PHE A 35 3.22 -8.72 -0.78
N LEU A 36 1.89 -8.69 -0.78
CA LEU A 36 1.15 -8.20 -1.97
C LEU A 36 1.41 -6.73 -2.26
N LYS A 37 1.43 -5.87 -1.24
CA LYS A 37 1.72 -4.44 -1.41
C LYS A 37 3.13 -4.17 -1.93
N ILE A 38 4.10 -5.06 -1.68
CA ILE A 38 5.49 -4.91 -2.14
C ILE A 38 5.61 -5.30 -3.61
N TYR A 39 4.99 -6.41 -4.02
CA TYR A 39 5.17 -6.96 -5.36
C TYR A 39 4.11 -6.51 -6.38
N SER A 40 2.95 -6.04 -5.94
CA SER A 40 1.79 -5.78 -6.80
C SER A 40 0.86 -4.75 -6.15
N SER A 41 1.31 -3.50 -6.00
CA SER A 41 0.50 -2.42 -5.45
C SER A 41 -0.64 -2.03 -6.41
N SER A 42 -1.88 -2.26 -5.98
CA SER A 42 -3.09 -1.87 -6.69
C SER A 42 -4.11 -1.23 -5.76
N TRP A 43 -5.17 -0.65 -6.33
CA TRP A 43 -6.33 -0.16 -5.57
C TRP A 43 -6.92 -1.26 -4.67
N LEU A 44 -6.99 -2.50 -5.17
CA LEU A 44 -7.56 -3.63 -4.42
C LEU A 44 -6.68 -4.02 -3.22
N THR A 45 -5.36 -4.12 -3.40
CA THR A 45 -4.43 -4.40 -2.29
C THR A 45 -4.40 -3.26 -1.29
N GLY A 46 -4.72 -2.03 -1.70
CA GLY A 46 -4.93 -0.90 -0.79
C GLY A 46 -6.07 -1.16 0.20
N LYS A 47 -7.25 -1.58 -0.29
CA LYS A 47 -8.46 -1.78 0.54
C LYS A 47 -8.52 -3.11 1.27
N LEU A 48 -7.81 -4.14 0.79
CA LEU A 48 -7.90 -5.49 1.31
C LEU A 48 -7.53 -5.59 2.80
N SER A 49 -6.54 -4.81 3.24
CA SER A 49 -6.14 -4.73 4.65
C SER A 49 -7.21 -4.09 5.52
N ASP A 50 -7.89 -3.04 5.04
CA ASP A 50 -8.98 -2.40 5.79
C ASP A 50 -10.18 -3.34 5.92
N PHE A 51 -10.56 -4.04 4.84
CA PHE A 51 -11.63 -5.05 4.90
C PHE A 51 -11.31 -6.17 5.89
N ALA A 52 -10.08 -6.67 5.88
CA ALA A 52 -9.64 -7.69 6.81
C ALA A 52 -9.61 -7.16 8.26
N GLY A 53 -8.95 -6.03 8.49
CA GLY A 53 -8.82 -5.39 9.79
C GLY A 53 -10.18 -5.11 10.44
N VAL A 54 -11.08 -4.44 9.71
CA VAL A 54 -12.43 -4.09 10.21
C VAL A 54 -13.28 -5.33 10.50
N PHE A 55 -13.04 -6.46 9.81
CA PHE A 55 -13.72 -7.71 10.11
C PHE A 55 -13.32 -8.32 11.46
N PHE A 56 -12.02 -8.45 11.76
CA PHE A 56 -11.58 -9.16 12.97
C PHE A 56 -11.28 -8.25 14.18
N PHE A 57 -10.89 -6.98 13.96
CA PHE A 57 -10.53 -6.05 15.02
C PHE A 57 -11.60 -5.86 16.12
N PRO A 58 -12.90 -5.69 15.82
CA PRO A 58 -13.89 -5.51 16.89
C PRO A 58 -14.07 -6.76 17.75
N ILE A 59 -13.83 -7.95 17.18
CA ILE A 59 -13.86 -9.23 17.90
C ILE A 59 -12.63 -9.33 18.81
N LEU A 60 -11.46 -8.97 18.30
CA LEU A 60 -10.20 -8.86 19.07
C LEU A 60 -10.36 -7.89 20.24
N LEU A 61 -10.84 -6.68 19.98
CA LEU A 61 -11.04 -5.66 20.99
C LEU A 61 -12.05 -6.12 22.06
N SER A 62 -13.16 -6.74 21.65
CA SER A 62 -14.11 -7.32 22.59
C SER A 62 -13.47 -8.41 23.46
N ALA A 63 -12.65 -9.30 22.88
CA ALA A 63 -11.97 -10.34 23.64
C ALA A 63 -11.01 -9.75 24.69
N ILE A 64 -10.24 -8.71 24.34
CA ILE A 64 -9.35 -7.98 25.26
C ILE A 64 -10.16 -7.31 26.37
N LEU A 65 -11.21 -6.57 26.02
CA LEU A 65 -12.06 -5.88 26.99
C LEU A 65 -12.74 -6.85 27.96
N ASN A 66 -13.17 -8.02 27.51
CA ASN A 66 -13.72 -9.05 28.40
C ASN A 66 -12.68 -9.58 29.41
N ILE A 67 -11.40 -9.63 29.03
CA ILE A 67 -10.31 -10.04 29.94
C ILE A 67 -10.05 -8.95 30.97
N ILE A 68 -9.95 -7.69 30.53
CA ILE A 68 -9.66 -6.54 31.40
C ILE A 68 -10.83 -6.23 32.34
N CYS A 69 -12.06 -6.15 31.81
CA CYS A 69 -13.27 -5.80 32.55
C CYS A 69 -13.91 -6.99 33.27
N LYS A 70 -13.20 -8.12 33.42
CA LYS A 70 -13.71 -9.31 34.08
C LYS A 70 -14.19 -9.03 35.51
N SER A 71 -13.54 -8.11 36.22
CA SER A 71 -13.90 -7.69 37.58
C SER A 71 -15.21 -6.89 37.65
N LEU A 72 -15.62 -6.25 36.54
CA LEU A 72 -16.80 -5.38 36.49
C LEU A 72 -18.11 -6.14 36.26
N ASN A 73 -18.04 -7.46 36.03
CA ASN A 73 -19.18 -8.36 35.84
C ASN A 73 -20.23 -7.87 34.81
N LEU A 74 -19.76 -7.17 33.77
CA LEU A 74 -20.59 -6.65 32.69
C LEU A 74 -21.06 -7.79 31.78
N LYS A 75 -22.23 -7.62 31.14
CA LYS A 75 -22.73 -8.55 30.14
C LYS A 75 -21.80 -8.53 28.91
N GLN A 76 -21.37 -9.70 28.44
CA GLN A 76 -20.48 -9.84 27.28
C GLN A 76 -21.02 -9.13 26.02
N SER A 77 -22.35 -9.14 25.82
CA SER A 77 -23.00 -8.43 24.71
C SER A 77 -22.80 -6.92 24.74
N HIS A 78 -22.75 -6.30 25.94
CA HIS A 78 -22.52 -4.87 26.07
C HIS A 78 -21.05 -4.53 25.77
N ILE A 79 -20.11 -5.37 26.24
CA ILE A 79 -18.69 -5.24 25.93
C ILE A 79 -18.46 -5.33 24.42
N ALA A 80 -19.10 -6.30 23.76
CA ALA A 80 -19.04 -6.42 22.31
C ALA A 80 -19.63 -5.20 21.60
N MET A 81 -20.79 -4.71 22.03
CA MET A 81 -21.39 -3.52 21.43
C MET A 81 -20.48 -2.28 21.59
N THR A 82 -19.81 -2.14 22.74
CA THR A 82 -18.80 -1.09 22.92
C THR A 82 -17.58 -1.25 22.01
N ALA A 83 -17.10 -2.48 21.80
CA ALA A 83 -15.95 -2.74 20.93
C ALA A 83 -16.27 -2.46 19.45
N PHE A 84 -17.44 -2.92 18.97
CA PHE A 84 -17.92 -2.64 17.62
C PHE A 84 -18.19 -1.15 17.41
N GLY A 85 -18.86 -0.48 18.37
CA GLY A 85 -19.12 0.96 18.31
C GLY A 85 -17.83 1.78 18.31
N PHE A 86 -16.85 1.41 19.15
CA PHE A 86 -15.53 2.02 19.15
C PHE A 86 -14.82 1.81 17.81
N THR A 87 -14.91 0.61 17.22
CA THR A 87 -14.30 0.33 15.91
C THR A 87 -14.88 1.22 14.83
N VAL A 88 -16.22 1.36 14.75
CA VAL A 88 -16.87 2.29 13.81
C VAL A 88 -16.37 3.71 14.02
N PHE A 89 -16.44 4.18 15.27
CA PHE A 89 -16.11 5.55 15.62
C PHE A 89 -14.65 5.87 15.31
N TRP A 90 -13.72 5.08 15.85
CA TRP A 90 -12.29 5.32 15.70
C TRP A 90 -11.83 5.12 14.26
N PHE A 91 -12.27 4.06 13.58
CA PHE A 91 -11.93 3.83 12.16
C PHE A 91 -12.45 4.97 11.28
N SER A 92 -13.65 5.48 11.55
CA SER A 92 -14.18 6.62 10.80
C SER A 92 -13.35 7.88 11.02
N LEU A 93 -12.96 8.17 12.26
CA LEU A 93 -12.14 9.34 12.58
C LEU A 93 -10.76 9.29 11.92
N ILE A 94 -10.05 8.16 12.03
CA ILE A 94 -8.71 8.02 11.43
C ILE A 94 -8.72 7.98 9.90
N LYS A 95 -9.87 7.73 9.26
CA LYS A 95 -9.97 7.73 7.79
C LYS A 95 -10.55 9.04 7.21
N THR A 96 -11.14 9.90 8.04
CA THR A 96 -11.80 11.13 7.57
C THR A 96 -11.18 12.42 8.11
N ILE A 97 -10.50 12.37 9.26
CA ILE A 97 -9.97 13.56 9.92
C ILE A 97 -8.44 13.42 10.08
N PRO A 98 -7.64 14.26 9.41
CA PRO A 98 -6.17 14.19 9.48
C PRO A 98 -5.60 14.26 10.90
N PHE A 99 -6.23 15.06 11.78
CA PHE A 99 -5.84 15.15 13.20
C PHE A 99 -5.79 13.79 13.90
N PHE A 100 -6.81 12.94 13.70
CA PHE A 100 -6.88 11.63 14.35
C PHE A 100 -5.93 10.61 13.71
N SER A 101 -5.67 10.75 12.41
CA SER A 101 -4.66 9.98 11.68
C SER A 101 -3.27 10.22 12.28
N HIS A 102 -2.84 11.48 12.36
CA HIS A 102 -1.55 11.88 12.93
C HIS A 102 -1.44 11.56 14.43
N LEU A 103 -2.53 11.68 15.19
CA LEU A 103 -2.55 11.29 16.60
C LEU A 103 -2.27 9.79 16.75
N THR A 104 -2.92 8.96 15.95
CA THR A 104 -2.74 7.49 15.96
C THR A 104 -1.33 7.13 15.51
N GLU A 105 -0.84 7.79 14.47
CA GLU A 105 0.52 7.66 13.93
C GLU A 105 1.60 7.94 14.98
N ASN A 106 1.51 9.08 15.66
CA ASN A 106 2.46 9.50 16.69
C ASN A 106 2.45 8.58 17.91
N LEU A 107 1.28 8.02 18.25
CA LEU A 107 1.15 7.11 19.37
C LEU A 107 1.76 5.74 19.04
N LEU A 108 1.46 5.22 17.85
CA LEU A 108 1.95 3.92 17.39
C LEU A 108 3.47 3.97 17.13
N SER A 109 3.98 5.05 16.55
CA SER A 109 5.41 5.20 16.30
C SER A 109 6.24 5.28 17.58
N LYS A 110 5.76 5.99 18.60
CA LYS A 110 6.37 6.01 19.93
C LYS A 110 6.29 4.65 20.62
N LEU A 111 5.16 3.95 20.51
CA LEU A 111 4.96 2.65 21.14
C LEU A 111 5.85 1.57 20.54
N LEU A 112 6.00 1.55 19.21
CA LEU A 112 6.77 0.54 18.49
C LEU A 112 8.24 0.93 18.27
N SER A 113 8.64 2.17 18.60
CA SER A 113 9.95 2.73 18.25
C SER A 113 10.28 2.57 16.76
N TYR A 114 9.25 2.57 15.91
CA TYR A 114 9.33 2.36 14.47
C TYR A 114 8.35 3.32 13.78
N PRO A 115 8.71 3.97 12.66
CA PRO A 115 7.79 4.85 11.96
C PRO A 115 6.59 4.03 11.44
N SER A 116 5.41 4.31 11.98
CA SER A 116 4.13 3.80 11.47
C SER A 116 3.42 4.92 10.72
N GLN A 117 2.64 4.63 9.69
CA GLN A 117 1.86 5.62 8.95
C GLN A 117 0.39 5.19 8.84
N VAL A 118 -0.53 6.15 9.03
CA VAL A 118 -1.97 5.95 8.91
C VAL A 118 -2.49 6.91 7.83
N ILE A 119 -2.96 6.35 6.71
CA ILE A 119 -3.49 7.12 5.58
C ILE A 119 -4.94 7.51 5.84
N CYS A 120 -5.25 8.80 5.65
CA CYS A 120 -6.59 9.35 5.76
C CYS A 120 -7.31 9.28 4.41
N ASP A 121 -7.92 8.14 4.09
CA ASP A 121 -8.71 7.93 2.87
C ASP A 121 -10.19 7.65 3.20
N PRO A 122 -11.11 8.61 2.96
CA PRO A 122 -12.53 8.45 3.24
C PRO A 122 -13.20 7.30 2.47
N THR A 123 -12.63 6.86 1.34
CA THR A 123 -13.17 5.72 0.59
C THR A 123 -12.97 4.40 1.33
N ASP A 124 -12.05 4.33 2.31
CA ASP A 124 -11.88 3.17 3.20
C ASP A 124 -13.08 2.93 4.11
N LEU A 125 -13.97 3.92 4.29
CA LEU A 125 -15.21 3.73 5.05
C LEU A 125 -16.09 2.61 4.48
N ILE A 126 -15.92 2.25 3.21
CA ILE A 126 -16.60 1.08 2.63
C ILE A 126 -16.26 -0.21 3.40
N ALA A 127 -15.08 -0.30 4.04
CA ALA A 127 -14.67 -1.44 4.85
C ALA A 127 -15.58 -1.67 6.06
N LEU A 128 -16.30 -0.64 6.55
CA LEU A 128 -17.27 -0.77 7.64
C LEU A 128 -18.39 -1.77 7.32
N ILE A 129 -18.64 -2.09 6.04
CA ILE A 129 -19.58 -3.16 5.67
C ILE A 129 -19.21 -4.51 6.28
N MET A 130 -17.92 -4.75 6.54
CA MET A 130 -17.42 -6.00 7.13
C MET A 130 -17.79 -6.18 8.60
N LEU A 131 -18.27 -5.13 9.27
CA LEU A 131 -18.81 -5.25 10.62
C LEU A 131 -20.09 -6.08 10.66
N LEU A 132 -20.88 -6.09 9.58
CA LEU A 132 -22.12 -6.88 9.49
C LEU A 132 -21.85 -8.40 9.59
N PRO A 133 -20.98 -9.00 8.75
CA PRO A 133 -20.64 -10.41 8.90
C PRO A 133 -19.85 -10.69 10.19
N ALA A 134 -19.02 -9.77 10.68
CA ALA A 134 -18.31 -9.92 11.95
C ALA A 134 -19.26 -10.02 13.15
N TRP A 135 -20.25 -9.12 13.23
CA TRP A 135 -21.27 -9.14 14.28
C TRP A 135 -22.11 -10.41 14.23
N ARG A 136 -22.52 -10.82 13.01
CA ARG A 136 -23.27 -12.07 12.81
C ARG A 136 -22.46 -13.28 13.28
N LEU A 137 -21.18 -13.36 12.94
CA LEU A 137 -20.31 -14.46 13.37
C LEU A 137 -20.18 -14.53 14.89
N ARG A 138 -19.97 -13.37 15.54
CA ARG A 138 -19.85 -13.27 17.00
C ARG A 138 -21.15 -13.67 17.70
N THR A 139 -22.30 -13.22 17.22
CA THR A 139 -23.62 -13.59 17.80
C THR A 139 -23.97 -15.07 17.63
N ILE A 140 -23.52 -15.72 16.55
CA ILE A 140 -23.63 -17.18 16.39
C ILE A 140 -22.74 -17.87 17.44
N SER A 141 -21.50 -17.42 17.60
CA SER A 141 -20.55 -17.98 18.56
C SER A 141 -21.02 -17.82 20.01
N GLU A 142 -21.69 -16.71 20.34
CA GLU A 142 -22.28 -16.47 21.67
C GLU A 142 -23.41 -17.44 22.01
N LYS A 143 -24.14 -17.96 20.99
CA LYS A 143 -25.25 -18.91 21.19
C LYS A 143 -24.78 -20.36 21.34
N GLN A 144 -23.52 -20.68 21.04
CA GLN A 144 -23.01 -22.04 21.11
C GLN A 144 -22.61 -22.42 22.55
N PRO A 145 -23.24 -23.43 23.17
CA PRO A 145 -22.91 -23.85 24.53
C PRO A 145 -21.64 -24.73 24.54
N ASN A 146 -20.76 -24.50 25.52
CA ASN A 146 -19.61 -25.36 25.87
C ASN A 146 -18.47 -25.47 24.84
N VAL A 147 -17.78 -24.38 24.54
CA VAL A 147 -16.42 -24.48 23.98
C VAL A 147 -15.42 -24.63 25.13
N LYS A 148 -14.66 -25.74 25.14
CA LYS A 148 -13.60 -26.00 26.14
C LYS A 148 -12.50 -24.93 26.05
N LYS A 149 -11.89 -24.59 27.20
CA LYS A 149 -10.70 -23.73 27.28
C LYS A 149 -9.62 -24.23 26.32
N SER A 150 -9.42 -23.54 25.21
CA SER A 150 -8.32 -23.83 24.28
C SER A 150 -7.20 -22.81 24.45
N LYS A 151 -5.97 -23.31 24.67
CA LYS A 151 -4.75 -22.47 24.61
C LYS A 151 -4.63 -21.76 23.26
N LEU A 152 -5.23 -22.35 22.22
CA LEU A 152 -5.27 -21.80 20.87
C LEU A 152 -5.97 -20.43 20.80
N SER A 153 -6.97 -20.17 21.65
CA SER A 153 -7.69 -18.89 21.63
C SER A 153 -6.82 -17.73 22.12
N TYR A 154 -5.93 -17.98 23.07
CA TYR A 154 -4.95 -16.98 23.51
C TYR A 154 -3.81 -16.79 22.50
N LEU A 155 -3.43 -17.86 21.78
CA LEU A 155 -2.50 -17.74 20.66
C LEU A 155 -3.09 -16.89 19.53
N ALA A 156 -4.35 -17.15 19.15
CA ALA A 156 -5.06 -16.37 18.14
C ALA A 156 -5.21 -14.90 18.57
N LEU A 157 -5.47 -14.63 19.85
CA LEU A 157 -5.48 -13.28 20.42
C LEU A 157 -4.12 -12.58 20.23
N GLY A 158 -3.01 -13.25 20.56
CA GLY A 158 -1.67 -12.72 20.40
C GLY A 158 -1.32 -12.43 18.94
N ILE A 159 -1.60 -13.38 18.04
CA ILE A 159 -1.35 -13.21 16.60
C ILE A 159 -2.19 -12.06 16.04
N ALA A 160 -3.48 -11.98 16.39
CA ALA A 160 -4.37 -10.90 15.94
C ALA A 160 -3.88 -9.52 16.42
N ALA A 161 -3.44 -9.42 17.68
CA ALA A 161 -2.88 -8.18 18.23
C ALA A 161 -1.58 -7.77 17.54
N ILE A 162 -0.67 -8.72 17.28
CA ILE A 162 0.56 -8.43 16.52
C ILE A 162 0.21 -8.03 15.09
N ALA A 163 -0.72 -8.72 14.44
CA ALA A 163 -1.15 -8.40 13.08
C ALA A 163 -1.69 -6.97 12.97
N THR A 164 -2.41 -6.46 13.99
CA THR A 164 -2.88 -5.06 14.01
C THR A 164 -1.77 -4.04 14.24
N LEU A 165 -0.64 -4.44 14.81
CA LEU A 165 0.53 -3.57 15.04
C LEU A 165 1.53 -3.63 13.89
N ALA A 166 1.57 -4.75 13.17
CA ALA A 166 2.51 -5.02 12.07
C ALA A 166 2.10 -4.39 10.73
N THR A 167 1.02 -3.61 10.71
CA THR A 167 0.58 -2.84 9.53
C THR A 167 1.36 -1.52 9.46
N GLY A 168 2.67 -1.59 9.21
CA GLY A 168 3.50 -0.42 8.93
C GLY A 168 3.33 0.02 7.48
N GLY A 169 3.09 1.32 7.24
CA GLY A 169 3.08 1.88 5.89
C GLY A 169 4.46 1.73 5.21
N PRO A 170 4.51 1.69 3.86
CA PRO A 170 5.76 1.57 3.14
C PRO A 170 6.71 2.72 3.51
N LEU A 171 8.01 2.45 3.54
CA LEU A 171 9.02 3.50 3.62
C LEU A 171 8.82 4.43 2.42
N ILE A 172 8.46 5.68 2.67
CA ILE A 172 8.41 6.70 1.62
C ILE A 172 9.84 7.18 1.41
N THR A 173 10.34 6.88 0.22
CA THR A 173 11.66 7.29 -0.24
C THR A 173 11.49 8.37 -1.28
N SER A 174 12.28 9.42 -1.18
CA SER A 174 12.27 10.54 -2.11
C SER A 174 13.68 10.92 -2.52
N VAL A 175 13.82 11.30 -3.80
CA VAL A 175 15.04 11.89 -4.37
C VAL A 175 14.82 13.39 -4.47
N GLN A 176 15.50 14.16 -3.63
CA GLN A 176 15.41 15.62 -3.65
C GLN A 176 16.71 16.30 -4.10
N ASN A 177 17.84 15.61 -3.96
CA ASN A 177 19.16 16.17 -4.22
C ASN A 177 19.92 15.31 -5.22
N LEU A 178 20.51 15.96 -6.23
CA LEU A 178 21.39 15.35 -7.21
C LEU A 178 22.76 16.04 -7.18
N ASP A 179 23.82 15.29 -7.42
CA ASP A 179 25.16 15.84 -7.60
C ASP A 179 25.92 15.07 -8.67
N VAL A 180 26.89 15.72 -9.31
CA VAL A 180 27.73 15.11 -10.34
C VAL A 180 29.18 15.19 -9.90
N TYR A 181 29.85 14.05 -9.84
CA TYR A 181 31.27 13.95 -9.53
C TYR A 181 31.93 12.94 -10.46
N GLU A 182 33.01 13.33 -11.14
CA GLU A 182 33.76 12.48 -12.08
C GLU A 182 32.86 11.73 -13.10
N ASN A 183 31.93 12.46 -13.72
CA ASN A 183 30.95 11.92 -14.68
C ASN A 183 30.00 10.84 -14.12
N THR A 184 29.91 10.73 -12.80
CA THR A 184 28.98 9.86 -12.09
C THR A 184 27.94 10.72 -11.40
N ILE A 185 26.67 10.35 -11.54
CA ILE A 185 25.56 11.03 -10.90
C ILE A 185 25.34 10.38 -9.54
N TYR A 186 25.12 11.19 -8.51
CA TYR A 186 24.74 10.76 -7.18
C TYR A 186 23.36 11.30 -6.84
N ALA A 187 22.57 10.51 -6.11
CA ALA A 187 21.25 10.88 -5.61
C ALA A 187 21.18 10.57 -4.11
N ASP A 188 20.70 11.53 -3.32
CA ASP A 188 20.36 11.27 -1.92
C ASP A 188 18.92 10.76 -1.84
N VAL A 189 18.75 9.50 -1.41
CA VAL A 189 17.44 8.86 -1.23
C VAL A 189 17.08 8.88 0.24
N SER A 190 16.05 9.66 0.57
CA SER A 190 15.60 9.84 1.95
C SER A 190 15.28 8.51 2.63
N ASN A 191 15.68 8.40 3.90
CA ASN A 191 15.54 7.20 4.75
C ASN A 191 16.32 5.95 4.31
N ILE A 192 17.13 6.03 3.25
CA ILE A 192 17.91 4.88 2.76
C ILE A 192 19.40 5.20 2.67
N GLY A 193 19.77 6.21 1.89
CA GLY A 193 21.17 6.54 1.65
C GLY A 193 21.43 7.00 0.22
N ILE A 194 22.71 7.02 -0.15
CA ILE A 194 23.15 7.60 -1.41
C ILE A 194 23.22 6.52 -2.49
N PHE A 195 22.64 6.82 -3.64
CA PHE A 195 22.71 6.01 -4.85
C PHE A 195 23.58 6.71 -5.89
N TYR A 196 24.14 5.93 -6.82
CA TYR A 196 24.90 6.46 -7.93
C TYR A 196 24.50 5.83 -9.27
N SER A 197 24.72 6.58 -10.34
CA SER A 197 24.54 6.15 -11.72
C SER A 197 25.76 6.53 -12.54
N SER A 198 26.27 5.55 -13.30
CA SER A 198 27.43 5.69 -14.19
C SER A 198 27.06 5.68 -15.67
N ASP A 199 25.77 5.60 -16.01
CA ASP A 199 25.25 5.44 -17.38
C ASP A 199 24.29 6.57 -17.79
N GLY A 200 24.52 7.76 -17.23
CA GLY A 200 23.68 8.94 -17.51
C GLY A 200 22.30 8.89 -16.83
N GLY A 201 22.18 8.24 -15.68
CA GLY A 201 20.95 8.23 -14.87
C GLY A 201 19.98 7.11 -15.22
N LYS A 202 20.35 6.16 -16.09
CA LYS A 202 19.45 5.09 -16.55
C LYS A 202 19.38 3.92 -15.58
N THR A 203 20.47 3.62 -14.90
CA THR A 203 20.53 2.62 -13.83
C THR A 203 21.19 3.18 -12.58
N TRP A 204 20.72 2.74 -11.42
CA TRP A 204 21.14 3.24 -10.12
C TRP A 204 21.53 2.10 -9.19
N ALA A 205 22.62 2.29 -8.46
CA ALA A 205 23.11 1.34 -7.46
C ALA A 205 23.41 2.06 -6.14
N GLU A 206 23.19 1.37 -5.02
CA GLU A 206 23.47 1.91 -3.69
C GLU A 206 24.98 2.05 -3.45
N VAL A 207 25.42 3.20 -2.92
CA VAL A 207 26.80 3.43 -2.49
C VAL A 207 27.00 2.86 -1.09
N LYS A 208 27.63 1.68 -0.99
CA LYS A 208 27.85 1.00 0.29
C LYS A 208 29.00 1.59 1.12
N SER A 209 29.97 2.24 0.47
CA SER A 209 31.15 2.82 1.13
C SER A 209 31.83 3.81 0.19
N ASN A 210 32.65 4.71 0.74
CA ASN A 210 33.49 5.66 -0.02
C ASN A 210 32.71 6.67 -0.87
N ILE A 211 31.67 7.28 -0.29
CA ILE A 211 31.01 8.43 -0.91
C ILE A 211 32.03 9.58 -1.03
N PRO A 212 32.18 10.22 -2.20
CA PRO A 212 33.06 11.38 -2.34
C PRO A 212 32.70 12.48 -1.34
N THR A 213 33.69 13.05 -0.67
CA THR A 213 33.46 14.08 0.37
C THR A 213 32.75 15.31 -0.19
N GLN A 214 32.98 15.65 -1.46
CA GLN A 214 32.28 16.72 -2.17
C GLN A 214 30.76 16.45 -2.24
N VAL A 215 30.38 15.26 -2.68
CA VAL A 215 28.97 14.82 -2.76
C VAL A 215 28.31 14.89 -1.38
N THR A 216 28.99 14.36 -0.35
CA THR A 216 28.47 14.42 1.03
C THR A 216 28.29 15.86 1.53
N ASN A 217 29.18 16.78 1.14
CA ASN A 217 29.07 18.18 1.55
C ASN A 217 27.96 18.92 0.81
N ASN A 218 27.77 18.62 -0.47
CA ASN A 218 26.72 19.22 -1.30
C ASN A 218 25.33 18.78 -0.83
N PHE A 219 25.14 17.50 -0.49
CA PHE A 219 23.87 16.99 0.03
C PHE A 219 23.49 17.50 1.43
N ARG A 220 24.38 18.19 2.15
CA ARG A 220 24.00 18.90 3.40
C ARG A 220 23.12 20.12 3.15
N LYS A 221 23.04 20.59 1.91
CA LYS A 221 22.25 21.76 1.52
C LYS A 221 21.14 21.31 0.58
N SER A 222 19.91 21.69 0.90
CA SER A 222 18.80 21.53 -0.04
C SER A 222 19.01 22.46 -1.25
N PRO A 223 18.60 22.06 -2.47
CA PRO A 223 18.68 22.92 -3.64
C PRO A 223 17.83 24.18 -3.46
N GLU A 224 18.30 25.31 -3.95
CA GLU A 224 17.52 26.56 -3.97
C GLU A 224 16.61 26.57 -5.21
N LEU A 225 15.30 26.50 -4.99
CA LEU A 225 14.31 26.49 -6.07
C LEU A 225 13.88 27.92 -6.47
N PRO A 226 13.65 28.18 -7.77
CA PRO A 226 13.82 27.26 -8.89
C PRO A 226 15.30 27.08 -9.29
N VAL A 227 15.70 25.86 -9.60
CA VAL A 227 17.01 25.56 -10.21
C VAL A 227 16.94 25.93 -11.68
N SER A 228 17.90 26.72 -12.15
CA SER A 228 17.95 27.19 -13.55
C SER A 228 19.39 27.25 -14.05
N PHE A 229 19.63 26.76 -15.26
CA PHE A 229 20.93 26.83 -15.94
C PHE A 229 20.78 26.78 -17.46
N CYS A 230 21.82 27.22 -18.17
CA CYS A 230 21.94 27.09 -19.62
C CYS A 230 23.01 26.06 -20.00
N LEU A 231 22.85 25.39 -21.14
CA LEU A 231 23.78 24.35 -21.56
C LEU A 231 25.16 24.96 -21.87
N PRO A 232 26.28 24.37 -21.40
CA PRO A 232 27.62 24.90 -21.65
C PRO A 232 27.97 25.02 -23.14
N ASN A 233 27.44 24.10 -23.95
CA ASN A 233 27.71 24.03 -25.39
C ASN A 233 26.78 24.93 -26.22
N ASN A 234 25.66 25.40 -25.66
CA ASN A 234 24.73 26.31 -26.32
C ASN A 234 23.96 27.13 -25.27
N LEU A 235 24.40 28.38 -25.05
CA LEU A 235 23.83 29.28 -24.06
C LEU A 235 22.41 29.79 -24.41
N ASP A 236 21.92 29.56 -25.63
CA ASP A 236 20.54 29.87 -25.97
C ASP A 236 19.56 28.84 -25.37
N ILE A 237 20.03 27.62 -25.08
CA ILE A 237 19.21 26.55 -24.52
C ILE A 237 19.37 26.54 -23.00
N CYS A 238 18.28 26.83 -22.28
CA CYS A 238 18.26 26.84 -20.83
C CYS A 238 17.11 25.99 -20.28
N TYR A 239 17.26 25.49 -19.05
CA TYR A 239 16.26 24.71 -18.34
C TYR A 239 15.99 25.31 -16.96
N GLN A 240 14.75 25.19 -16.49
CA GLN A 240 14.32 25.67 -15.18
C GLN A 240 13.31 24.72 -14.54
N THR A 241 13.47 24.49 -13.23
CA THR A 241 12.46 23.77 -12.43
C THR A 241 11.25 24.66 -12.13
N GLY A 242 10.06 24.10 -12.29
CA GLY A 242 8.79 24.66 -11.85
C GLY A 242 8.23 23.85 -10.68
N GLN A 243 7.01 24.18 -10.25
CA GLN A 243 6.35 23.48 -9.14
C GLN A 243 6.05 22.01 -9.47
N ASP A 244 5.47 21.74 -10.64
CA ASP A 244 5.13 20.40 -11.13
C ASP A 244 5.55 20.22 -12.61
N ALA A 245 6.57 20.97 -13.04
CA ALA A 245 6.95 21.08 -14.44
C ALA A 245 8.44 21.40 -14.62
N ILE A 246 8.96 21.09 -15.81
CA ILE A 246 10.28 21.52 -16.26
C ILE A 246 10.08 22.40 -17.48
N PHE A 247 10.70 23.58 -17.47
CA PHE A 247 10.66 24.55 -18.56
C PHE A 247 11.96 24.52 -19.35
N GLN A 248 11.85 24.80 -20.65
CA GLN A 248 12.96 24.95 -21.58
C GLN A 248 12.85 26.32 -22.27
N SER A 249 13.98 27.01 -22.37
CA SER A 249 14.17 28.21 -23.17
C SER A 249 15.06 27.90 -24.37
N LEU A 250 14.81 28.58 -25.50
CA LEU A 250 15.62 28.51 -26.72
C LEU A 250 16.21 29.88 -27.10
N ASP A 251 16.13 30.87 -26.21
CA ASP A 251 16.58 32.25 -26.44
C ASP A 251 17.38 32.84 -25.27
N GLY A 252 18.05 31.97 -24.51
CA GLY A 252 18.91 32.34 -23.38
C GLY A 252 18.14 32.74 -22.13
N GLY A 253 16.95 32.17 -21.91
CA GLY A 253 16.12 32.39 -20.73
C GLY A 253 15.16 33.59 -20.83
N LYS A 254 14.94 34.15 -22.03
CA LYS A 254 14.00 35.28 -22.22
C LYS A 254 12.55 34.79 -22.32
N THR A 255 12.34 33.65 -22.98
CA THR A 255 11.04 32.97 -23.06
C THR A 255 11.19 31.50 -22.66
N TRP A 256 10.12 30.95 -22.07
CA TRP A 256 10.11 29.62 -21.47
C TRP A 256 8.89 28.83 -21.96
N ASN A 257 9.11 27.60 -22.41
CA ASN A 257 8.09 26.65 -22.81
C ASN A 257 8.16 25.41 -21.93
N THR A 258 7.01 24.84 -21.57
CA THR A 258 6.97 23.58 -20.80
C THR A 258 7.51 22.43 -21.65
N THR A 259 8.60 21.79 -21.19
CA THR A 259 9.14 20.57 -21.83
C THR A 259 8.63 19.29 -21.15
N TRP A 260 8.21 19.40 -19.88
CA TRP A 260 7.59 18.32 -19.13
C TRP A 260 6.70 18.87 -18.03
N SER A 261 5.63 18.16 -17.70
CA SER A 261 4.78 18.44 -16.54
C SER A 261 4.18 17.15 -16.00
N VAL A 262 3.89 17.11 -14.70
CA VAL A 262 3.16 16.00 -14.10
C VAL A 262 1.83 15.82 -14.84
N PRO A 263 1.52 14.63 -15.39
CA PRO A 263 0.23 14.39 -16.05
C PRO A 263 -0.94 14.68 -15.11
N SER A 264 -1.97 15.40 -15.56
CA SER A 264 -3.07 15.87 -14.70
C SER A 264 -3.79 14.73 -13.97
N GLY A 265 -4.01 13.60 -14.65
CA GLY A 265 -4.61 12.41 -14.04
C GLY A 265 -3.72 11.79 -12.96
N ARG A 266 -2.39 11.83 -13.16
CA ARG A 266 -1.42 11.34 -12.18
C ARG A 266 -1.36 12.24 -10.96
N LYS A 267 -1.40 13.56 -11.12
CA LYS A 267 -1.47 14.49 -9.98
C LYS A 267 -2.66 14.20 -9.07
N ILE A 268 -3.85 14.04 -9.66
CA ILE A 268 -5.09 13.71 -8.91
C ILE A 268 -4.96 12.35 -8.22
N PHE A 269 -4.46 11.33 -8.92
CA PHE A 269 -4.24 10.00 -8.33
C PHE A 269 -3.28 10.08 -7.15
N LEU A 270 -2.16 10.77 -7.32
CA LEU A 270 -1.13 10.92 -6.31
C LEU A 270 -1.68 11.67 -5.08
N GLU A 271 -2.33 12.81 -5.27
CA GLU A 271 -3.01 13.56 -4.21
C GLU A 271 -4.05 12.73 -3.43
N HIS A 272 -4.76 11.81 -4.10
CA HIS A 272 -5.70 10.90 -3.45
C HIS A 272 -5.03 9.68 -2.81
N SER A 273 -3.90 9.21 -3.36
CA SER A 273 -3.22 7.99 -2.93
C SER A 273 -2.36 8.20 -1.69
N SER A 274 -1.78 9.39 -1.53
CA SER A 274 -1.00 9.74 -0.33
C SER A 274 -0.78 11.25 -0.23
N SER A 275 -1.01 11.80 0.96
CA SER A 275 -0.66 13.18 1.32
C SER A 275 0.85 13.42 1.48
N TYR A 276 1.67 12.39 1.28
CA TYR A 276 3.13 12.40 1.47
C TYR A 276 3.89 12.21 0.15
N ILE A 277 3.21 12.30 -0.99
CA ILE A 277 3.89 12.30 -2.29
C ILE A 277 4.48 13.70 -2.48
N GLU A 278 5.81 13.72 -2.44
CA GLU A 278 6.61 14.86 -2.83
C GLU A 278 6.75 14.83 -4.36
N LEU A 279 6.00 15.71 -5.03
CA LEU A 279 6.11 15.94 -6.46
C LEU A 279 7.17 17.00 -6.71
N GLY A 280 8.22 16.61 -7.42
CA GLY A 280 9.23 17.53 -7.92
C GLY A 280 8.85 18.18 -9.25
N PRO A 281 9.79 18.89 -9.89
CA PRO A 281 11.24 18.75 -9.69
C PRO A 281 11.83 19.53 -8.49
N TYR A 282 12.61 18.86 -7.64
CA TYR A 282 13.33 19.44 -6.49
C TYR A 282 14.78 19.83 -6.81
N ASP A 283 15.34 19.24 -7.86
CA ASP A 283 16.68 19.53 -8.35
C ASP A 283 16.74 19.24 -9.85
N LEU A 284 17.72 19.84 -10.53
CA LEU A 284 17.96 19.62 -11.94
C LEU A 284 19.45 19.78 -12.22
N ILE A 285 20.05 18.74 -12.80
CA ILE A 285 21.47 18.72 -13.14
C ILE A 285 21.68 18.42 -14.62
N HIS A 286 22.87 18.80 -15.08
CA HIS A 286 23.35 18.55 -16.44
C HIS A 286 24.72 17.87 -16.37
N LEU A 287 24.94 16.93 -17.29
CA LEU A 287 26.24 16.33 -17.56
C LEU A 287 26.35 15.94 -19.04
N GLU A 288 27.58 15.74 -19.50
CA GLU A 288 27.84 15.15 -20.82
C GLU A 288 28.32 13.71 -20.64
N HIS A 289 27.57 12.75 -21.18
CA HIS A 289 27.88 11.33 -21.10
C HIS A 289 27.86 10.72 -22.50
N ASP A 290 28.94 10.03 -22.89
CA ASP A 290 29.12 9.46 -24.25
C ASP A 290 28.85 10.46 -25.38
N SER A 291 29.35 11.70 -25.24
CA SER A 291 29.13 12.82 -26.19
C SER A 291 27.67 13.25 -26.37
N LYS A 292 26.79 12.84 -25.44
CA LYS A 292 25.38 13.25 -25.39
C LYS A 292 25.12 14.14 -24.19
N GLN A 293 24.24 15.11 -24.36
CA GLN A 293 23.77 15.96 -23.27
C GLN A 293 22.76 15.18 -22.44
N VAL A 294 23.03 15.02 -21.16
CA VAL A 294 22.12 14.32 -20.24
C VAL A 294 21.62 15.31 -19.20
N LEU A 295 20.30 15.33 -19.02
CA LEU A 295 19.62 16.11 -18.00
C LEU A 295 18.95 15.13 -17.04
N VAL A 296 19.12 15.35 -15.74
CA VAL A 296 18.46 14.55 -14.71
C VAL A 296 17.75 15.46 -13.73
N ALA A 297 16.46 15.23 -13.52
CA ALA A 297 15.63 15.97 -12.58
C ALA A 297 15.22 15.09 -11.39
N ALA A 298 15.37 15.61 -10.17
CA ALA A 298 14.97 14.93 -8.94
C ALA A 298 13.46 15.12 -8.73
N MET A 299 12.68 14.02 -8.74
CA MET A 299 11.22 14.09 -8.74
C MET A 299 10.58 13.74 -7.40
N GLY A 300 11.35 13.80 -6.32
CA GLY A 300 10.86 13.45 -4.98
C GLY A 300 10.53 11.96 -4.94
N THR A 301 9.29 11.65 -4.60
CA THR A 301 8.84 10.24 -4.45
C THR A 301 8.77 9.47 -5.77
N GLU A 302 8.79 10.16 -6.91
CA GLU A 302 8.69 9.56 -8.24
C GLU A 302 10.05 9.20 -8.87
N GLY A 303 11.13 9.21 -8.06
CA GLY A 303 12.48 8.90 -8.51
C GLY A 303 13.10 10.06 -9.28
N VAL A 304 13.61 9.81 -10.49
CA VAL A 304 14.22 10.83 -11.36
C VAL A 304 13.61 10.83 -12.75
N LEU A 305 13.66 11.98 -13.42
CA LEU A 305 13.47 12.06 -14.87
C LEU A 305 14.81 12.20 -15.56
N VAL A 306 15.02 11.45 -16.64
CA VAL A 306 16.22 11.51 -17.47
C VAL A 306 15.84 11.94 -18.88
N LYS A 307 16.59 12.88 -19.44
CA LYS A 307 16.49 13.27 -20.85
C LYS A 307 17.89 13.24 -21.47
N THR A 308 17.99 12.61 -22.64
CA THR A 308 19.23 12.52 -23.42
C THR A 308 19.05 13.28 -24.73
N ASP A 309 19.84 14.33 -24.94
CA ASP A 309 19.72 15.27 -26.06
C ASP A 309 18.27 15.78 -26.21
N ASP A 310 17.70 15.68 -27.41
CA ASP A 310 16.34 16.11 -27.71
C ASP A 310 15.27 15.01 -27.46
N SER A 311 15.59 13.96 -26.69
CA SER A 311 14.63 12.90 -26.36
C SER A 311 13.46 13.40 -25.49
N SER A 312 12.41 12.58 -25.41
CA SER A 312 11.42 12.71 -24.34
C SER A 312 12.06 12.41 -22.98
N TRP A 313 11.46 12.98 -21.93
CA TRP A 313 11.80 12.65 -20.55
C TRP A 313 11.33 11.23 -20.21
N GLU A 314 12.22 10.44 -19.62
CA GLU A 314 11.96 9.08 -19.15
C GLU A 314 12.00 9.05 -17.62
N SER A 315 11.03 8.41 -16.98
CA SER A 315 11.00 8.24 -15.53
C SER A 315 11.77 6.99 -15.15
N ILE A 316 12.71 7.15 -14.21
CA ILE A 316 13.63 6.10 -13.75
C ILE A 316 13.52 6.00 -12.22
N GLU A 317 13.41 4.76 -11.73
CA GLU A 317 13.45 4.44 -10.30
C GLU A 317 14.86 4.54 -9.74
N VAL A 318 14.99 5.09 -8.54
CA VAL A 318 16.23 5.20 -7.76
C VAL A 318 16.01 4.61 -6.38
N GLY A 319 16.62 3.45 -6.13
CA GLY A 319 16.40 2.71 -4.88
C GLY A 319 14.98 2.15 -4.83
N TYR A 320 14.12 2.79 -4.03
CA TYR A 320 12.68 2.49 -3.96
C TYR A 320 11.82 3.72 -4.30
N ALA A 321 12.46 4.85 -4.63
CA ALA A 321 11.78 6.05 -5.09
C ALA A 321 11.62 5.92 -6.60
N GLY A 322 10.38 5.81 -7.06
CA GLY A 322 10.11 5.57 -8.46
C GLY A 322 8.64 5.80 -8.77
N PRO A 323 8.30 5.91 -10.06
CA PRO A 323 6.92 6.07 -10.45
C PRO A 323 6.11 4.88 -9.93
N MET A 324 5.13 5.11 -9.05
CA MET A 324 4.09 4.11 -8.78
C MET A 324 3.56 3.59 -10.11
N SER A 325 3.47 2.27 -10.27
CA SER A 325 3.09 1.60 -11.52
C SER A 325 1.84 2.24 -12.13
N SER A 326 2.05 2.89 -13.28
CA SER A 326 1.14 3.34 -14.34
C SER A 326 -0.34 3.59 -14.00
N PHE A 327 -0.81 4.82 -14.24
CA PHE A 327 -2.23 5.08 -14.57
C PHE A 327 -2.38 5.96 -15.82
N GLU A 328 -1.51 5.76 -16.80
CA GLU A 328 -1.86 6.08 -18.19
C GLU A 328 -1.53 4.87 -19.04
N SER A 329 -2.58 4.16 -19.43
CA SER A 329 -2.46 3.21 -20.52
C SER A 329 -2.32 3.99 -21.81
N LYS A 330 -1.19 3.86 -22.51
CA LYS A 330 -1.01 4.53 -23.81
C LYS A 330 -2.03 4.05 -24.85
N ASN A 331 -2.59 2.86 -24.64
CA ASN A 331 -3.64 2.26 -25.44
C ASN A 331 -4.41 1.19 -24.63
N ILE A 332 -5.48 0.64 -25.20
CA ILE A 332 -6.32 -0.39 -24.55
C ILE A 332 -5.51 -1.65 -24.17
N ALA A 333 -4.50 -2.02 -24.96
CA ALA A 333 -3.68 -3.19 -24.66
C ALA A 333 -2.83 -3.00 -23.40
N ASP A 334 -2.26 -1.80 -23.24
CA ASP A 334 -1.53 -1.37 -22.05
C ASP A 334 -2.46 -1.31 -20.83
N ALA A 335 -3.70 -0.82 -21.00
CA ALA A 335 -4.72 -0.79 -19.94
C ALA A 335 -5.06 -2.20 -19.46
N MET A 336 -5.25 -3.12 -20.41
CA MET A 336 -5.54 -4.52 -20.10
C MET A 336 -4.35 -5.21 -19.45
N HIS A 337 -3.11 -4.83 -19.79
CA HIS A 337 -1.91 -5.31 -19.11
C HIS A 337 -1.84 -4.78 -17.67
N THR A 338 -2.10 -3.49 -17.44
CA THR A 338 -2.15 -2.91 -16.09
C THR A 338 -3.18 -3.61 -15.21
N VAL A 339 -4.41 -3.79 -15.71
CA VAL A 339 -5.51 -4.45 -14.96
C VAL A 339 -5.36 -5.98 -14.90
N SER A 340 -4.45 -6.56 -15.70
CA SER A 340 -4.26 -8.02 -15.76
C SER A 340 -3.84 -8.61 -14.42
N THR A 341 -3.08 -7.86 -13.62
CA THR A 341 -2.64 -8.30 -12.30
C THR A 341 -3.83 -8.42 -11.33
N GLU A 342 -4.76 -7.48 -11.38
CA GLU A 342 -6.00 -7.49 -10.62
C GLU A 342 -6.90 -8.64 -11.07
N PHE A 343 -7.00 -8.89 -12.38
CA PHE A 343 -7.73 -10.03 -12.91
C PHE A 343 -7.13 -11.36 -12.46
N ILE A 344 -5.79 -11.50 -12.43
CA ILE A 344 -5.10 -12.68 -11.94
C ILE A 344 -5.39 -12.88 -10.45
N TRP A 345 -5.26 -11.84 -9.62
CA TRP A 345 -5.53 -11.93 -8.18
C TRP A 345 -6.98 -12.25 -7.86
N ILE A 346 -7.94 -11.63 -8.56
CA ILE A 346 -9.37 -11.95 -8.46
C ILE A 346 -9.60 -13.42 -8.84
N SER A 347 -8.91 -13.92 -9.87
CA SER A 347 -9.05 -15.30 -10.33
C SER A 347 -8.45 -16.29 -9.33
N VAL A 348 -7.26 -16.02 -8.79
CA VAL A 348 -6.63 -16.84 -7.73
C VAL A 348 -7.50 -16.87 -6.48
N MET A 349 -7.99 -15.72 -6.01
CA MET A 349 -8.88 -15.67 -4.85
C MET A 349 -10.20 -16.38 -5.12
N SER A 350 -10.74 -16.28 -6.33
CA SER A 350 -11.94 -17.02 -6.73
C SER A 350 -11.72 -18.52 -6.71
N ILE A 351 -10.57 -19.03 -7.18
CA ILE A 351 -10.20 -20.45 -7.12
C ILE A 351 -10.04 -20.92 -5.67
N VAL A 352 -9.37 -20.15 -4.82
CA VAL A 352 -9.21 -20.47 -3.40
C VAL A 352 -10.58 -20.55 -2.71
N LEU A 353 -11.47 -19.59 -2.96
CA LEU A 353 -12.83 -19.58 -2.42
C LEU A 353 -13.66 -20.75 -2.93
N LEU A 354 -13.54 -21.11 -4.22
CA LEU A 354 -14.14 -22.31 -4.82
C LEU A 354 -13.65 -23.58 -4.14
N PHE A 355 -12.33 -23.72 -3.96
CA PHE A 355 -11.74 -24.87 -3.30
C PHE A 355 -12.25 -25.00 -1.86
N PHE A 356 -12.27 -23.91 -1.09
CA PHE A 356 -12.83 -23.89 0.26
C PHE A 356 -14.32 -24.25 0.28
N ASN A 357 -15.11 -23.76 -0.68
CA ASN A 357 -16.52 -24.11 -0.80
C ASN A 357 -16.70 -25.60 -1.06
N VAL A 358 -16.01 -26.16 -2.06
CA VAL A 358 -16.05 -27.60 -2.36
C VAL A 358 -15.67 -28.41 -1.13
N LEU A 359 -14.58 -28.05 -0.45
CA LEU A 359 -14.10 -28.73 0.75
C LEU A 359 -15.15 -28.69 1.88
N VAL A 360 -15.75 -27.53 2.16
CA VAL A 360 -16.80 -27.39 3.18
C VAL A 360 -18.04 -28.20 2.80
N ASN A 361 -18.42 -28.23 1.53
CA ASN A 361 -19.62 -28.94 1.06
C ASN A 361 -19.42 -30.46 1.08
N VAL A 362 -18.19 -30.95 0.88
CA VAL A 362 -17.82 -32.37 1.05
C VAL A 362 -17.83 -32.76 2.53
N ILE A 363 -17.29 -31.92 3.41
CA ILE A 363 -17.17 -32.24 4.84
C ILE A 363 -18.50 -32.04 5.60
N LYS A 364 -19.31 -31.04 5.24
CA LYS A 364 -20.57 -30.66 5.93
C LYS A 364 -21.67 -30.23 4.95
N PRO A 365 -22.26 -31.14 4.16
CA PRO A 365 -23.18 -30.81 3.06
C PRO A 365 -24.48 -30.08 3.49
N ASP A 366 -25.02 -30.41 4.66
CA ASP A 366 -26.33 -29.91 5.15
C ASP A 366 -26.25 -28.79 6.18
N ASN A 367 -25.04 -28.26 6.45
CA ASN A 367 -24.90 -27.22 7.46
C ASN A 367 -25.36 -25.86 6.93
N LYS A 368 -26.55 -25.42 7.37
CA LYS A 368 -27.17 -24.13 7.04
C LYS A 368 -26.29 -22.92 7.42
N GLU A 369 -25.37 -23.06 8.37
CA GLU A 369 -24.42 -21.99 8.73
C GLU A 369 -23.48 -21.61 7.57
N PHE A 370 -23.22 -22.54 6.64
CA PHE A 370 -22.34 -22.32 5.48
C PHE A 370 -23.09 -22.06 4.17
N ALA A 371 -24.41 -21.88 4.21
CA ALA A 371 -25.21 -21.61 3.01
C ALA A 371 -24.76 -20.35 2.24
N TRP A 372 -24.22 -19.35 2.94
CA TRP A 372 -23.68 -18.14 2.32
C TRP A 372 -22.35 -18.39 1.58
N LEU A 373 -21.53 -19.38 1.99
CA LEU A 373 -20.34 -19.78 1.24
C LEU A 373 -20.71 -20.34 -0.14
N LYS A 374 -21.89 -20.98 -0.28
CA LYS A 374 -22.42 -21.42 -1.58
C LYS A 374 -22.68 -20.24 -2.51
N ILE A 375 -23.23 -19.14 -1.98
CA ILE A 375 -23.46 -17.90 -2.72
C ILE A 375 -22.12 -17.24 -3.09
N VAL A 376 -21.18 -17.14 -2.14
CA VAL A 376 -19.84 -16.59 -2.39
C VAL A 376 -19.08 -17.42 -3.42
N GLY A 377 -19.22 -18.75 -3.40
CA GLY A 377 -18.69 -19.66 -4.42
C GLY A 377 -19.28 -19.41 -5.81
N ALA A 378 -20.60 -19.24 -5.90
CA ALA A 378 -21.25 -18.92 -7.17
C ALA A 378 -20.80 -17.55 -7.71
N ILE A 379 -20.67 -16.55 -6.84
CA ILE A 379 -20.16 -15.22 -7.20
C ILE A 379 -18.70 -15.31 -7.67
N SER A 380 -17.87 -16.11 -7.01
CA SER A 380 -16.47 -16.32 -7.43
C SER A 380 -16.35 -17.10 -8.74
N VAL A 381 -17.22 -18.07 -9.02
CA VAL A 381 -17.32 -18.71 -10.34
C VAL A 381 -17.68 -17.69 -11.42
N ILE A 382 -18.71 -16.86 -11.17
CA ILE A 382 -19.12 -15.82 -12.12
C ILE A 382 -18.00 -14.81 -12.33
N SER A 383 -17.34 -14.39 -11.26
CA SER A 383 -16.20 -13.47 -11.34
C SER A 383 -15.05 -14.09 -12.14
N PHE A 384 -14.70 -15.35 -11.89
CA PHE A 384 -13.67 -16.08 -12.63
C PHE A 384 -14.01 -16.24 -14.12
N ILE A 385 -15.26 -16.55 -14.44
CA ILE A 385 -15.72 -16.64 -15.84
C ILE A 385 -15.57 -15.26 -16.49
N LEU A 386 -16.08 -14.20 -15.84
CA LEU A 386 -15.96 -12.85 -16.37
C LEU A 386 -14.49 -12.47 -16.57
N THR A 387 -13.60 -12.73 -15.61
CA THR A 387 -12.17 -12.42 -15.72
C THR A 387 -11.50 -13.16 -16.88
N VAL A 388 -11.74 -14.47 -17.02
CA VAL A 388 -11.18 -15.30 -18.10
C VAL A 388 -11.68 -14.85 -19.48
N PHE A 389 -12.95 -14.47 -19.61
CA PHE A 389 -13.53 -14.01 -20.87
C PHE A 389 -13.20 -12.55 -21.21
N SER A 390 -12.82 -11.72 -20.23
CA SER A 390 -12.38 -10.34 -20.47
C SER A 390 -10.87 -10.20 -20.69
N LEU A 391 -10.07 -11.26 -20.49
CA LEU A 391 -8.67 -11.26 -20.94
C LEU A 391 -8.64 -11.28 -22.47
N PRO A 392 -7.95 -10.33 -23.14
CA PRO A 392 -7.87 -10.35 -24.59
C PRO A 392 -7.14 -11.63 -25.02
N PHE A 393 -7.76 -12.38 -25.93
CA PHE A 393 -7.21 -13.59 -26.55
C PHE A 393 -5.83 -13.40 -27.22
N SER A 394 -5.31 -12.17 -27.28
CA SER A 394 -4.02 -11.83 -27.89
C SER A 394 -2.82 -12.47 -27.19
N HIS A 395 -2.93 -12.89 -25.91
CA HIS A 395 -1.84 -13.61 -25.24
C HIS A 395 -1.76 -15.10 -25.58
N PHE A 396 -2.81 -15.72 -26.13
CA PHE A 396 -2.74 -17.13 -26.52
C PHE A 396 -2.09 -17.35 -27.90
N GLN A 397 -2.00 -16.30 -28.73
CA GLN A 397 -1.37 -16.37 -30.06
C GLN A 397 0.15 -16.11 -30.03
N ALA A 398 0.67 -15.38 -29.04
CA ALA A 398 2.11 -15.10 -28.94
C ALA A 398 2.93 -16.32 -28.45
N THR A 399 2.35 -17.18 -27.62
CA THR A 399 3.05 -18.35 -27.03
C THR A 399 3.02 -19.59 -27.94
N ILE A 400 2.23 -19.58 -29.02
CA ILE A 400 2.15 -20.69 -29.99
C ILE A 400 3.07 -20.46 -31.19
N HIS A 401 3.60 -19.24 -31.38
CA HIS A 401 4.58 -18.95 -32.44
C HIS A 401 6.05 -19.05 -32.00
N SER A 402 6.32 -19.46 -30.76
CA SER A 402 7.68 -19.66 -30.22
C SER A 402 7.96 -21.09 -29.74
N PHE A 403 7.29 -22.09 -30.31
CA PHE A 403 7.68 -23.50 -30.22
C PHE A 403 7.92 -24.10 -31.60
#